data_AF-A0A3A4NS23-F1
#
_entry.id   AF-A0A3A4NS23-F1
#
_cell.length_a   1.000
_cell.length_b   1.000
_cell.length_c   1.000
_cell.angle_alpha   90.00
_cell.angle_beta   90.00
_cell.angle_gamma   90.00
#
_symmetry.space_group_name_H-M   'P 1'
#
loop_
_entity.id
_entity.type
_entity.pdbx_description
1 polymer ?
#
loop_
_entity_poly.entity_id
_entity_poly.type
_entity_poly.pdbx_seq_one_letter_code
_entity_poly.pdbx_strand_id
1 'polypeptide(L)'
;MVNRLPQIKDIVSGILALAARKGERIPLEKCHTIVYAMKSQEPILSGLRFSLTGDVCFSRDIDQAINILIDSGFLKIDGKSAVVTGGAHQFWRYLGGFLTNSRIQVIHSVSLRFYDRLRRDVKNPCTSQ
;
A
#
# COMPACT_ATOMS: atom_id res chain seq x y z
N MET A 1 -2.50 26.85 -2.97
CA MET A 1 -2.01 25.48 -2.75
C MET A 1 -2.23 25.14 -1.29
N VAL A 2 -3.06 24.13 -1.00
CA VAL A 2 -3.38 23.76 0.38
C VAL A 2 -2.30 22.79 0.87
N ASN A 3 -1.35 23.30 1.65
CA ASN A 3 -0.36 22.48 2.37
C ASN A 3 -1.06 21.66 3.48
N ARG A 4 -1.81 20.62 3.11
CA ARG A 4 -2.21 19.59 4.08
C ARG A 4 -1.05 18.63 4.24
N LEU A 5 -0.64 18.41 5.48
CA LEU A 5 0.26 17.30 5.81
C LEU A 5 -0.40 16.00 5.31
N PRO A 6 0.30 15.20 4.48
CA PRO A 6 -0.25 13.92 4.01
C PRO A 6 -0.55 13.05 5.23
N GLN A 7 -1.75 12.48 5.26
CA GLN A 7 -2.10 11.53 6.30
C GLN A 7 -1.39 10.20 6.01
N ILE A 8 -1.20 9.39 7.06
CA ILE A 8 -0.54 8.09 6.90
C ILE A 8 -1.25 7.20 5.87
N LYS A 9 -2.59 7.29 5.79
CA LYS A 9 -3.40 6.62 4.76
C LYS A 9 -3.06 7.05 3.33
N ASP A 10 -2.68 8.31 3.09
CA ASP A 10 -2.28 8.79 1.76
C ASP A 10 -0.93 8.21 1.36
N ILE A 11 0.00 8.11 2.33
CA ILE A 11 1.30 7.46 2.17
C ILE A 11 1.12 5.98 1.83
N VAL A 12 0.29 5.25 2.60
CA VAL A 12 0.02 3.83 2.34
C VAL A 12 -0.68 3.64 0.99
N SER A 13 -1.64 4.51 0.63
CA SER A 13 -2.29 4.46 -0.67
C SER A 13 -1.27 4.61 -1.81
N GLY A 14 -0.28 5.50 -1.66
CA GLY A 14 0.84 5.62 -2.60
C GLY A 14 1.72 4.37 -2.66
N ILE A 15 2.02 3.76 -1.52
CA ILE A 15 2.79 2.52 -1.47
C ILE A 15 2.05 1.40 -2.21
N LEU A 16 0.73 1.30 -2.04
CA LEU A 16 -0.09 0.30 -2.71
C LEU A 16 -0.30 0.62 -4.20
N ALA A 17 -0.26 1.88 -4.63
CA ALA A 17 -0.59 2.26 -6.00
C ALA A 17 0.60 2.45 -6.95
N LEU A 18 1.73 3.00 -6.49
CA LEU A 18 2.73 3.59 -7.40
C LEU A 18 3.52 2.56 -8.22
N ALA A 19 3.87 1.41 -7.65
CA ALA A 19 4.60 0.32 -8.33
C ALA A 19 3.70 -0.86 -8.73
N ALA A 20 2.38 -0.67 -8.62
CA ALA A 20 1.38 -1.65 -8.99
C ALA A 20 1.32 -1.85 -10.50
N ARG A 21 1.22 -3.10 -10.96
CA ARG A 21 0.96 -3.42 -12.37
C ARG A 21 -0.53 -3.61 -12.59
N LYS A 22 -1.05 -3.15 -13.74
CA LYS A 22 -2.46 -3.40 -14.09
C LYS A 22 -2.72 -4.91 -14.14
N GLY A 23 -3.82 -5.34 -13.52
CA GLY A 23 -4.18 -6.75 -13.37
C GLY A 23 -3.46 -7.48 -12.24
N GLU A 24 -2.55 -6.84 -11.52
CA GLU A 24 -1.89 -7.43 -10.36
C GLU A 24 -2.91 -7.69 -9.25
N ARG A 25 -2.86 -8.89 -8.67
CA ARG A 25 -3.70 -9.29 -7.54
C ARG A 25 -2.93 -9.08 -6.25
N ILE A 26 -3.56 -8.37 -5.32
CA ILE A 26 -3.01 -8.03 -4.01
C ILE A 26 -3.90 -8.71 -2.96
N PRO A 27 -3.44 -9.79 -2.31
CA PRO A 27 -4.18 -10.40 -1.21
C PRO A 27 -4.27 -9.40 -0.04
N LEU A 28 -5.49 -9.12 0.43
CA LEU A 28 -5.73 -8.07 1.43
C LEU A 28 -4.98 -8.34 2.75
N GLU A 29 -4.99 -9.59 3.20
CA GLU A 29 -4.27 -10.03 4.40
C GLU A 29 -2.75 -9.78 4.30
N LYS A 30 -2.16 -10.04 3.12
CA LYS A 30 -0.73 -9.84 2.87
C LYS A 30 -0.34 -8.37 2.89
N CYS A 31 -1.25 -7.44 2.56
CA CYS A 31 -0.98 -6.01 2.69
C CYS A 31 -0.57 -5.65 4.11
N HIS A 32 -1.34 -6.08 5.10
CA HIS A 32 -1.06 -5.72 6.49
C HIS A 32 0.25 -6.32 6.98
N THR A 33 0.47 -7.61 6.70
CA THR A 33 1.69 -8.31 7.14
C THR A 33 2.94 -7.74 6.49
N ILE A 34 2.93 -7.46 5.19
CA ILE A 34 4.10 -6.91 4.49
C ILE A 34 4.39 -5.48 4.98
N VAL A 35 3.37 -4.63 5.08
CA VAL A 35 3.54 -3.25 5.55
C VAL A 35 4.02 -3.23 7.02
N TYR A 36 3.52 -4.12 7.87
CA TYR A 36 4.01 -4.31 9.23
C TYR A 36 5.50 -4.67 9.25
N ALA A 37 5.91 -5.67 8.46
CA ALA A 37 7.31 -6.10 8.37
C ALA A 37 8.24 -5.03 7.78
N MET A 38 7.71 -4.09 6.98
CA MET A 38 8.46 -2.96 6.45
C MET A 38 8.58 -1.80 7.43
N LYS A 39 7.69 -1.70 8.42
CA LYS A 39 7.63 -0.55 9.35
C LYS A 39 8.94 -0.29 10.08
N SER A 40 9.67 -1.35 10.46
CA SER A 40 10.96 -1.22 11.16
C SER A 40 12.10 -0.70 10.27
N GLN A 41 11.95 -0.82 8.95
CA GLN A 41 12.98 -0.47 7.97
C GLN A 41 12.66 0.82 7.21
N GLU A 42 11.39 1.26 7.23
CA GLU A 42 10.91 2.43 6.50
C GLU A 42 10.40 3.51 7.47
N PRO A 43 11.19 4.56 7.76
CA PRO A 43 10.77 5.62 8.68
C PRO A 43 9.46 6.32 8.28
N ILE A 44 9.12 6.32 6.99
CA ILE A 44 7.87 6.90 6.47
C ILE A 44 6.61 6.13 6.92
N LEU A 45 6.77 4.89 7.40
CA LEU A 45 5.70 4.05 7.94
C LEU A 45 5.57 4.14 9.47
N SER A 46 6.44 4.91 10.15
CA SER A 46 6.49 5.00 11.62
C SER A 46 5.15 5.38 12.26
N GLY A 47 4.35 6.19 11.57
CA GLY A 47 3.02 6.62 12.02
C GLY A 47 1.93 5.55 12.01
N LEU A 48 2.15 4.39 11.39
CA LEU A 48 1.15 3.32 11.32
C LEU A 48 0.91 2.67 12.68
N ARG A 49 -0.35 2.52 13.04
CA ARG A 49 -0.75 1.76 14.23
C ARG A 49 -1.29 0.40 13.81
N PHE A 50 -0.82 -0.64 14.49
CA PHE A 50 -1.28 -2.00 14.29
C PHE A 50 -1.98 -2.50 15.54
N SER A 51 -3.09 -3.18 15.35
CA SER A 51 -3.76 -4.00 16.35
C SER A 51 -3.34 -5.44 16.09
N LEU A 52 -2.82 -6.10 17.13
CA LEU A 52 -2.52 -7.53 17.11
C LEU A 52 -3.80 -8.29 17.42
N THR A 53 -4.27 -9.11 16.48
CA THR A 53 -5.41 -10.00 16.68
C THR A 53 -4.96 -11.42 16.35
N GLY A 54 -4.58 -12.19 17.38
CA GLY A 54 -3.91 -13.48 17.20
C GLY A 54 -2.58 -13.31 16.45
N ASP A 55 -2.36 -14.16 15.44
CA ASP A 55 -1.14 -14.13 14.59
C ASP A 55 -1.19 -13.08 13.47
N VAL A 56 -2.29 -12.34 13.34
CA VAL A 56 -2.49 -11.37 12.25
C VAL A 56 -2.32 -9.95 12.76
N CYS A 57 -1.41 -9.21 12.10
CA CYS A 57 -1.26 -7.78 12.31
C CYS A 57 -2.29 -7.04 11.45
N PHE A 58 -3.13 -6.20 12.07
CA PHE A 58 -4.15 -5.44 11.37
C PHE A 58 -3.94 -3.94 11.54
N SER A 59 -4.23 -3.12 10.54
CA SER A 59 -4.11 -1.66 10.64
C SER A 59 -5.24 -0.97 9.90
N ARG A 60 -6.00 -0.16 10.64
CA ARG A 60 -7.11 0.64 10.10
C ARG A 60 -6.66 1.62 9.01
N ASP A 61 -5.44 2.14 9.10
CA ASP A 61 -4.88 3.04 8.10
C ASP A 61 -4.67 2.34 6.75
N ILE A 62 -4.37 1.04 6.77
CA ILE A 62 -4.23 0.20 5.58
C ILE A 62 -5.60 -0.05 4.95
N ASP A 63 -6.64 -0.36 5.75
CA ASP A 63 -7.99 -0.52 5.21
C ASP A 63 -8.52 0.77 4.61
N GLN A 64 -8.28 1.90 5.28
CA GLN A 64 -8.65 3.21 4.74
C GLN A 64 -7.93 3.48 3.42
N ALA A 65 -6.65 3.15 3.31
CA ALA A 65 -5.91 3.28 2.06
C ALA A 65 -6.49 2.38 0.95
N ILE A 66 -6.83 1.13 1.27
CA ILE A 66 -7.45 0.20 0.32
C ILE A 66 -8.81 0.75 -0.13
N ASN A 67 -9.65 1.24 0.78
CA ASN A 67 -10.94 1.84 0.46
C ASN A 67 -10.80 3.08 -0.43
N ILE A 68 -9.85 3.98 -0.14
CA ILE A 68 -9.55 5.14 -1.00
C ILE A 68 -9.21 4.68 -2.43
N LEU A 69 -8.42 3.61 -2.55
CA LEU A 69 -8.05 3.07 -3.86
C LEU A 69 -9.22 2.36 -4.56
N ILE A 70 -10.16 1.78 -3.83
CA ILE A 70 -11.39 1.21 -4.39
C ILE A 70 -12.32 2.33 -4.85
N ASP A 71 -12.56 3.33 -4.01
CA ASP A 71 -13.44 4.47 -4.29
C ASP A 71 -12.95 5.30 -5.48
N SER A 72 -11.63 5.38 -5.66
CA SER A 72 -11.02 6.04 -6.83
C SER A 72 -10.99 5.18 -8.09
N GLY A 73 -11.46 3.91 -8.03
CA GLY A 73 -11.43 2.98 -9.14
C GLY A 73 -10.04 2.43 -9.49
N PHE A 74 -9.06 2.60 -8.60
CA PHE A 74 -7.73 2.05 -8.77
C PHE A 74 -7.68 0.55 -8.44
N LEU A 75 -8.39 0.13 -7.39
CA LEU A 75 -8.55 -1.26 -6.99
C LEU A 75 -9.99 -1.73 -7.21
N LYS A 76 -10.16 -3.02 -7.48
CA LYS A 76 -11.45 -3.70 -7.47
C LYS A 76 -11.34 -4.93 -6.57
N ILE A 77 -12.27 -5.11 -5.63
CA ILE A 77 -12.32 -6.31 -4.80
C ILE A 77 -12.72 -7.51 -5.66
N ASP A 78 -11.96 -8.59 -5.50
CA ASP A 78 -12.18 -9.91 -6.10
C ASP A 78 -11.91 -10.98 -5.02
N GLY A 79 -12.98 -11.36 -4.30
CA GLY A 79 -12.89 -12.26 -3.16
C GLY A 79 -12.01 -11.70 -2.03
N LYS A 80 -10.95 -12.44 -1.67
CA LYS A 80 -9.98 -12.04 -0.63
C LYS A 80 -8.83 -11.17 -1.14
N SER A 81 -8.87 -10.78 -2.42
CA SER A 81 -7.84 -9.98 -3.07
C SER A 81 -8.42 -8.68 -3.63
N ALA A 82 -7.57 -7.67 -3.79
CA ALA A 82 -7.82 -6.52 -4.63
C ALA A 82 -7.07 -6.66 -5.96
N VAL A 83 -7.75 -6.42 -7.07
CA VAL A 83 -7.16 -6.39 -8.41
C VAL A 83 -6.90 -4.94 -8.79
N VAL A 84 -5.69 -4.65 -9.27
CA VAL A 84 -5.34 -3.33 -9.79
C VAL A 84 -6.03 -3.12 -11.14
N THR A 85 -6.97 -2.19 -11.18
CA THR A 85 -7.77 -1.87 -12.38
C THR A 85 -7.40 -0.52 -12.98
N GLY A 86 -7.01 0.44 -12.14
CA GLY A 86 -6.55 1.77 -12.54
C GLY A 86 -5.07 1.83 -12.93
N GLY A 87 -4.71 2.89 -13.64
CA GLY A 87 -3.31 3.20 -13.96
C GLY A 87 -2.69 4.10 -12.88
N ALA A 88 -1.45 3.82 -12.47
CA ALA A 88 -0.75 4.58 -11.42
C ALA A 88 -0.81 6.10 -11.66
N HIS A 89 -0.83 6.53 -12.93
CA HIS A 89 -0.87 7.94 -13.35
C HIS A 89 -2.05 8.74 -12.78
N GLN A 90 -3.21 8.11 -12.55
CA GLN A 90 -4.36 8.77 -11.91
C GLN A 90 -4.05 9.10 -10.44
N PHE A 91 -3.35 8.20 -9.76
CA PHE A 91 -2.94 8.38 -8.38
C PHE A 91 -1.76 9.36 -8.23
N TRP A 92 -0.86 9.41 -9.21
CA TRP A 92 0.22 10.40 -9.28
C TRP A 92 -0.31 11.85 -9.26
N ARG A 93 -1.40 12.14 -9.99
CA ARG A 93 -2.02 13.48 -9.98
C ARG A 93 -2.66 13.81 -8.64
N TYR A 94 -3.25 12.81 -7.97
CA TYR A 94 -3.78 12.97 -6.62
C TYR A 94 -2.66 13.30 -5.62
N LEU A 95 -1.59 12.50 -5.58
CA LEU A 95 -0.46 12.72 -4.66
C LEU A 95 0.33 14.01 -4.95
N GLY A 96 0.48 14.40 -6.22
CA GLY A 96 1.19 15.62 -6.62
C GLY A 96 0.58 16.92 -6.07
N GLY A 97 -0.69 16.88 -5.64
CA GLY A 97 -1.34 18.00 -4.96
C GLY A 97 -0.96 18.14 -3.47
N PHE A 98 -0.40 17.10 -2.84
CA PHE A 98 -0.20 17.01 -1.39
C PHE A 98 1.25 16.71 -0.98
N LEU A 99 2.08 16.24 -1.90
CA LEU A 99 3.43 15.77 -1.62
C LEU A 99 4.47 16.47 -2.47
N THR A 100 5.63 16.76 -1.86
CA THR A 100 6.81 17.20 -2.61
C THR A 100 7.32 16.05 -3.48
N ASN A 101 7.97 16.40 -4.61
CA ASN A 101 8.61 15.41 -5.49
C ASN A 101 9.55 14.46 -4.73
N SER A 102 10.30 14.97 -3.75
CA SER A 102 11.19 14.15 -2.90
C SER A 102 10.43 13.09 -2.10
N ARG A 103 9.29 13.45 -1.49
CA ARG A 103 8.45 12.49 -0.76
C ARG A 103 7.84 11.47 -1.69
N ILE A 104 7.40 11.88 -2.88
CA ILE A 104 6.84 10.96 -3.86
C ILE A 104 7.89 9.91 -4.29
N GLN A 105 9.14 10.31 -4.50
CA GLN A 105 10.23 9.38 -4.82
C GLN A 105 10.49 8.38 -3.68
N VAL A 106 10.47 8.83 -2.42
CA VAL A 106 10.59 7.94 -1.26
C VAL A 106 9.43 6.93 -1.24
N ILE A 107 8.19 7.39 -1.38
CA ILE A 107 7.00 6.51 -1.39
C ILE A 107 7.08 5.52 -2.56
N HIS A 108 7.53 5.95 -3.73
CA HIS A 108 7.71 5.07 -4.88
C HIS A 108 8.78 3.99 -4.62
N SER A 109 9.91 4.35 -4.01
CA SER A 109 10.94 3.38 -3.60
C SER A 109 10.41 2.36 -2.59
N VAL A 110 9.59 2.80 -1.62
CA VAL A 110 8.91 1.91 -0.68
C VAL A 110 7.87 1.03 -1.38
N SER A 111 7.12 1.59 -2.33
CA SER A 111 6.17 0.86 -3.18
C SER A 111 6.87 -0.27 -3.94
N LEU A 112 8.02 -0.01 -4.56
CA LEU A 112 8.81 -1.03 -5.25
C LEU A 112 9.21 -2.18 -4.31
N ARG A 113 9.66 -1.87 -3.10
CA ARG A 113 10.02 -2.86 -2.08
C ARG A 113 8.82 -3.67 -1.58
N PHE A 114 7.67 -3.02 -1.42
CA PHE A 114 6.41 -3.70 -1.10
C PHE A 114 6.04 -4.72 -2.17
N TYR A 115 6.05 -4.32 -3.45
CA TYR A 115 5.70 -5.21 -4.55
C TYR A 115 6.72 -6.32 -4.80
N ASP A 116 8.01 -6.07 -4.55
CA ASP A 116 9.04 -7.11 -4.58
C ASP A 116 8.77 -8.19 -3.51
N ARG A 117 8.45 -7.80 -2.27
CA ARG A 117 8.04 -8.74 -1.22
C ARG A 117 6.75 -9.47 -1.56
N LEU A 118 5.72 -8.74 -2.00
CA LEU A 118 4.43 -9.31 -2.39
C LEU A 118 4.60 -10.40 -3.47
N ARG A 119 5.38 -10.10 -4.51
CA ARG A 119 5.61 -11.05 -5.61
C ARG A 119 6.45 -12.25 -5.17
N ARG A 120 7.38 -12.09 -4.23
CA ARG A 120 8.13 -13.22 -3.65
C ARG A 120 7.21 -14.11 -2.83
N ASP A 121 6.36 -13.53 -1.98
CA ASP A 121 5.38 -14.25 -1.18
C ASP A 121 4.34 -15.00 -2.04
N VAL A 122 3.90 -14.37 -3.13
CA VAL A 122 2.93 -14.99 -4.06
C VAL A 122 3.58 -16.07 -4.93
N LYS A 123 4.84 -15.89 -5.34
CA LYS A 123 5.58 -16.89 -6.15
C LYS A 123 6.09 -18.08 -5.32
N ASN A 124 6.39 -17.86 -4.04
CA ASN A 124 6.81 -18.89 -3.10
C ASN A 124 5.74 -19.06 -2.01
N PRO A 125 4.61 -19.74 -2.28
CA PRO A 125 3.62 -20.03 -1.25
C PRO A 125 4.07 -21.07 -0.19
N CYS A 126 5.36 -21.44 -0.13
CA CYS A 126 5.93 -22.41 0.82
C CYS A 126 6.63 -21.67 1.97
N THR A 127 6.46 -21.97 3.26
CA THR A 127 5.96 -23.17 3.94
C THR A 127 5.59 -22.72 5.36
N SER A 128 4.32 -22.84 5.74
CA SER A 128 3.99 -23.00 7.16
C SER A 128 4.57 -24.34 7.59
N GLN A 129 5.64 -24.31 8.38
CA GLN A 129 6.00 -25.36 9.32
C GLN A 129 5.95 -24.74 10.70
#